data_AF-A0A7V5UFV7-F1
#
_entry.id   AF-A0A7V5UFV7-F1
#
_cell.length_a   1.000
_cell.length_b   1.000
_cell.length_c   1.000
_cell.angle_alpha   90.00
_cell.angle_beta   90.00
_cell.angle_gamma   90.00
#
_symmetry.space_group_name_H-M   'P 1'
#
loop_
_entity.id
_entity.type
_entity.pdbx_description
1 polymer ?
#
loop_
_entity_poly.entity_id
_entity_poly.type
_entity_poly.pdbx_seq_one_letter_code
_entity_poly.pdbx_strand_id
1 'polypeptide(L)' 'EVMLKLQELGQVEDEKAYRLWNMGNGMVLIVPPAEADSIIREAAENDYQAKICGVITAQKKITIHSLGRGKEILNVEF' A
#
# COMPACT_ATOMS: atom_id res chain seq x y z
N GLU A 1 6.52 10.36 -1.81
CA GLU A 1 6.89 11.52 -2.65
C GLU A 1 7.53 11.14 -3.98
N VAL A 2 8.57 10.28 -3.99
CA VAL A 2 9.27 9.89 -5.24
C VAL A 2 8.35 9.26 -6.30
N MET A 3 7.52 8.28 -5.91
CA MET A 3 6.64 7.57 -6.86
C MET A 3 5.60 8.50 -7.52
N LEU A 4 4.99 9.41 -6.74
CA LEU A 4 4.03 10.39 -7.26
C LEU A 4 4.67 11.29 -8.31
N LYS A 5 5.89 11.79 -8.05
CA LYS A 5 6.63 12.61 -9.01
C LYS A 5 6.94 11.84 -10.30
N LEU A 6 7.26 10.55 -10.21
CA LEU A 6 7.45 9.71 -11.39
C LEU A 6 6.15 9.50 -12.17
N GLN A 7 5.02 9.30 -11.49
CA GLN A 7 3.71 9.22 -12.15
C GLN A 7 3.37 10.51 -12.89
N GLU A 8 3.64 11.67 -12.30
CA GLU A 8 3.39 12.98 -12.91
C GLU A 8 4.25 13.19 -14.16
N LEU A 9 5.56 12.91 -14.08
CA LEU A 9 6.48 13.06 -15.21
C LEU A 9 6.18 12.08 -16.36
N GLY A 10 5.85 10.84 -16.02
CA GLY A 10 5.54 9.79 -16.99
C GLY A 10 4.07 9.73 -17.43
N GLN A 11 3.23 10.61 -16.88
CA GLN A 11 1.78 10.61 -17.05
C GLN A 11 1.11 9.24 -16.79
N VAL A 12 1.63 8.48 -15.82
CA VAL A 12 1.19 7.11 -15.51
C VAL A 12 -0.07 7.14 -14.64
N GLU A 13 -1.11 6.42 -15.07
CA GLU A 13 -2.36 6.22 -14.32
C GLU A 13 -2.13 5.41 -13.04
N ASP A 14 -2.99 5.60 -12.03
CA ASP A 14 -2.78 4.99 -10.72
C ASP A 14 -2.88 3.46 -10.80
N GLU A 15 -3.83 2.92 -11.56
CA GLU A 15 -3.96 1.47 -11.76
C GLU A 15 -2.64 0.84 -12.25
N LYS A 16 -2.05 1.44 -13.29
CA LYS A 16 -0.80 0.97 -13.86
C LYS A 16 0.37 1.11 -12.88
N ALA A 17 0.41 2.19 -12.11
CA ALA A 17 1.44 2.42 -11.11
C ALA A 17 1.38 1.38 -9.98
N TYR A 18 0.20 1.11 -9.41
CA TYR A 18 0.02 0.10 -8.37
C TYR A 18 0.24 -1.34 -8.87
N ARG A 19 0.04 -1.61 -10.16
CA ARG A 19 0.28 -2.93 -10.75
C ARG A 19 1.77 -3.21 -11.00
N LEU A 20 2.55 -2.18 -11.33
CA LEU A 20 3.95 -2.33 -11.75
C LEU A 20 4.94 -1.96 -10.64
N TRP A 21 4.56 -1.08 -9.72
CA TRP A 21 5.43 -0.53 -8.69
C TRP A 21 4.91 -0.86 -7.31
N ASN A 22 5.81 -0.92 -6.34
CA ASN A 22 5.47 -1.19 -4.96
C ASN A 22 4.78 -0.02 -4.23
N MET A 23 4.74 1.16 -4.88
CA MET A 23 4.18 2.40 -4.35
C MET A 23 4.68 2.78 -2.96
N GLY A 24 5.94 2.42 -2.66
CA GLY A 24 6.60 2.73 -1.39
C GLY A 24 6.48 1.63 -0.32
N ASN A 25 5.76 0.54 -0.56
CA ASN A 25 5.71 -0.59 0.37
C ASN A 25 6.81 -1.60 0.02
N GLY A 26 7.78 -1.82 0.91
CA GLY A 26 8.80 -2.86 0.70
C GLY A 26 8.27 -4.28 0.92
N MET A 27 7.34 -4.42 1.87
CA MET A 27 6.76 -5.69 2.30
C MET A 27 5.39 -5.45 2.92
N VAL A 28 4.51 -6.45 2.81
CA VAL A 28 3.20 -6.47 3.49
C VAL A 28 3.14 -7.73 4.34
N LEU A 29 2.73 -7.58 5.60
CA LEU A 29 2.58 -8.68 6.55
C LEU A 29 1.10 -8.81 6.95
N ILE A 30 0.63 -10.05 7.02
CA ILE A 30 -0.72 -10.38 7.49
C ILE A 30 -0.60 -10.85 8.94
N VAL A 31 -1.31 -10.18 9.84
CA VAL A 31 -1.23 -10.42 11.28
C VAL A 31 -2.61 -10.38 11.93
N PRO A 32 -2.81 -11.01 13.10
CA PRO A 32 -3.99 -10.79 13.91
C PRO A 32 -4.12 -9.30 14.30
N PRO A 33 -5.34 -8.71 14.26
CA PRO A 33 -5.52 -7.30 14.60
C PRO A 33 -5.03 -6.90 15.99
N ALA A 34 -5.06 -7.83 16.94
CA ALA A 34 -4.59 -7.61 18.31
C ALA A 34 -3.07 -7.43 18.42
N GLU A 35 -2.31 -7.90 17.42
CA GLU A 35 -0.84 -7.88 17.41
C GLU A 35 -0.27 -6.76 16.52
N ALA A 36 -1.12 -6.08 15.75
CA ALA A 36 -0.66 -5.08 14.78
C ALA A 36 0.14 -3.95 15.43
N ASP A 37 -0.35 -3.41 16.55
CA ASP A 37 0.32 -2.31 17.26
C ASP A 37 1.64 -2.75 17.91
N SER A 38 1.73 -3.97 18.46
CA SER A 38 2.98 -4.48 19.03
C SER A 38 4.03 -4.69 17.95
N ILE A 39 3.63 -5.23 16.79
CA ILE A 39 4.54 -5.46 15.67
C ILE A 39 5.05 -4.14 15.08
N ILE A 40 4.21 -3.11 14.99
CA ILE A 40 4.64 -1.78 14.53
C ILE A 40 5.68 -1.18 15.49
N ARG A 41 5.49 -1.34 16.80
CA ARG A 41 6.47 -0.89 17.80
C ARG A 41 7.80 -1.62 17.68
N GLU A 42 7.77 -2.95 17.58
CA GLU A 42 8.97 -3.76 17.41
C GLU A 42 9.71 -3.44 16.10
N ALA A 43 8.97 -3.18 15.01
CA ALA A 43 9.55 -2.73 13.75
C ALA A 43 10.29 -1.39 13.92
N ALA A 44 9.69 -0.44 14.66
CA ALA A 44 10.32 0.85 14.94
C ALA A 44 11.57 0.72 15.83
N GLU A 45 11.59 -0.22 16.78
CA GLU A 45 12.77 -0.54 17.59
C GLU A 45 13.94 -1.09 16.75
N ASN A 46 13.63 -1.69 15.59
CA ASN A 46 14.60 -2.19 14.62
C ASN A 46 14.83 -1.22 13.45
N ASP A 47 14.52 0.06 13.61
CA ASP A 47 14.66 1.13 12.60
C ASP A 47 13.83 0.94 11.31
N TYR A 48 12.78 0.13 11.36
CA TYR A 48 11.83 -0.04 10.26
C TYR A 48 10.59 0.84 10.44
N GLN A 49 10.18 1.49 9.35
CA GLN A 49 8.91 2.21 9.29
C GLN A 49 7.79 1.25 8.88
N ALA A 50 6.85 0.99 9.81
CA ALA A 50 5.68 0.16 9.57
C ALA A 50 4.39 0.94 9.86
N LYS A 51 3.32 0.58 9.14
CA LYS A 51 1.97 1.10 9.37
C LYS A 51 0.93 0.08 8.93
N ILE A 52 -0.27 0.17 9.50
CA ILE A 52 -1.43 -0.59 9.01
C ILE A 52 -1.77 -0.07 7.61
N CYS A 53 -1.68 -0.93 6.60
CA CYS A 53 -1.95 -0.57 5.19
C CYS A 53 -3.33 -0.98 4.70
N GLY A 54 -4.09 -1.76 5.47
CA GLY A 54 -5.42 -2.23 5.09
C GLY A 54 -5.92 -3.37 5.99
N VAL A 55 -6.98 -4.03 5.54
CA VAL A 55 -7.62 -5.15 6.25
C VAL A 55 -8.00 -6.25 5.26
N ILE A 56 -7.98 -7.51 5.72
CA ILE A 56 -8.50 -8.64 4.94
C ILE A 56 -10.01 -8.70 5.11
N THR A 57 -10.70 -8.95 4.00
CA THR A 57 -12.15 -9.06 3.95
C THR A 57 -12.55 -10.41 3.35
N ALA A 58 -13.83 -10.79 3.47
CA ALA A 58 -14.32 -12.07 2.93
C ALA A 58 -14.47 -12.04 1.39
N GLN A 59 -14.43 -10.86 0.78
CA GLN A 59 -14.62 -10.67 -0.65
C GLN A 59 -13.35 -11.07 -1.41
N LYS A 60 -13.52 -11.79 -2.53
CA LYS A 60 -12.43 -12.14 -3.46
C LYS A 60 -12.06 -10.96 -4.37
N LYS A 61 -11.66 -9.84 -3.78
CA LYS A 61 -11.20 -8.64 -4.51
C LYS A 61 -10.20 -7.84 -3.69
N ILE A 62 -9.35 -7.06 -4.35
CA ILE A 62 -8.51 -6.05 -3.71
C ILE A 62 -9.03 -4.66 -4.07
N THR A 63 -9.35 -3.86 -3.05
CA THR A 63 -9.71 -2.46 -3.21
C THR A 63 -8.57 -1.58 -2.69
N ILE A 64 -8.05 -0.69 -3.52
CA ILE A 64 -6.97 0.23 -3.17
C ILE A 64 -7.52 1.66 -3.22
N HIS A 65 -7.42 2.36 -2.09
CA HIS A 65 -7.64 3.80 -2.04
C HIS A 65 -6.33 4.49 -2.45
N SER A 66 -6.24 4.89 -3.72
CA SER A 66 -5.01 5.42 -4.30
C SER A 66 -4.57 6.72 -3.61
N LEU A 67 -3.27 6.80 -3.33
CA LEU A 67 -2.58 8.05 -2.98
C LEU A 67 -1.75 8.59 -4.17
N GLY A 68 -1.95 8.01 -5.35
CA GLY A 68 -1.33 8.43 -6.60
C GLY A 68 -1.92 9.73 -7.15
N ARG A 69 -1.64 10.00 -8.43
CA ARG A 69 -2.03 11.23 -9.11
C ARG A 69 -3.55 11.39 -9.20
N GLY A 70 -4.26 10.31 -9.50
CA GLY A 70 -5.72 10.31 -9.70
C GLY A 70 -6.52 10.27 -8.39
N LYS A 71 -5.92 9.75 -7.30
CA LYS A 71 -6.57 9.54 -6.00
C LYS A 71 -7.87 8.74 -6.08
N GLU A 72 -7.91 7.83 -7.04
CA GLU A 72 -9.06 6.99 -7.38
C GLU A 72 -9.17 5.75 -6.51
N ILE A 73 -10.37 5.16 -6.44
CA ILE A 73 -10.58 3.86 -5.80
C ILE A 73 -10.42 2.80 -6.88
N LEU A 74 -9.35 2.01 -6.78
CA LEU A 74 -9.04 0.95 -7.72
C LEU A 74 -9.63 -0.37 -7.22
N ASN A 75 -10.29 -1.12 -8.09
CA ASN A 75 -10.65 -2.51 -7.85
C ASN A 75 -9.77 -3.38 -8.74
N VAL A 76 -8.83 -4.10 -8.13
CA VAL A 76 -7.88 -4.93 -8.85
C VAL A 76 -8.41 -6.36 -8.89
N GLU A 77 -8.62 -6.86 -10.10
CA GLU A 77 -8.93 -8.26 -10.39
C GLU A 77 -7.63 -9.01 -10.74
N PHE A 78 -7.47 -10.23 -10.24
CA PHE A 78 -6.33 -11.12 -10.52
C PHE A 78 -6.75 -12.29 -11.40
#